data_AF-A0AA89BSA5-F1
#
_entry.id   AF-A0AA89BSA5-F1
#
_cell.length_a   1.000
_cell.length_b   1.000
_cell.length_c   1.000
_cell.angle_alpha   90.00
_cell.angle_beta   90.00
_cell.angle_gamma   90.00
#
_symmetry.space_group_name_H-M   'P 1'
#
loop_
_entity.id
_entity.type
_entity.pdbx_description
1 polymer ?
#
loop_
_entity_poly.entity_id
_entity_poly.type
_entity_poly.pdbx_seq_one_letter_code
_entity_poly.pdbx_strand_id
1 'polypeptide(L)'
;MTSYEKAADEVKRLSKERLQQLIQQFMKAHEIRLSEVDIRGRKDVTTIERKKQELKTNLEEVKAAVEKAKSAPVDASFFQIIDELSKVCSRAPGKIICPGKPSFTESNIKLSSHDILGSTNYGPKKILLNASTRDQYRDMVGTSLAPLIVEVKILKRINDINAQFMVHVPEEGVWIYNSCAKSIDVYNENFTRTKNSKIDFSCHGMELFGRKEILTMDRVNNRLMRLSSSGTITFLCNIDEYWCDICVNNKQQIVVGAMDEDDCDVEIFGWKLKLYSPDASSVLQETKEDNIFAGHNIAAIRQTVSGHYVVAIDERVICFSEDLQKKWRYKFETEYFVGTITSLCCDEYNNIIVGDSYKNEIVMLSIDGKRVGTLLTEQDGICKPLSMDVDGKGRLWIGQKENVLIASNLK
;
A
#
# COMPACT_ATOMS: atom_id res chain seq x y z
N MET A 1 10.56 -12.46 53.24
CA MET A 1 10.72 -12.63 51.79
C MET A 1 11.96 -11.90 51.30
N THR A 2 12.83 -12.60 50.57
CA THR A 2 14.00 -12.02 49.90
C THR A 2 13.56 -11.06 48.78
N SER A 3 14.44 -10.17 48.32
CA SER A 3 14.16 -9.26 47.18
C SER A 3 13.76 -10.04 45.91
N TYR A 4 14.26 -11.27 45.78
CA TYR A 4 13.97 -12.17 44.68
C TYR A 4 12.53 -12.71 44.72
N GLU A 5 12.03 -13.08 45.89
CA GLU A 5 10.64 -13.55 46.06
C GLU A 5 9.62 -12.45 45.75
N LYS A 6 9.90 -11.20 46.17
CA LYS A 6 9.07 -10.04 45.82
C LYS A 6 9.05 -9.76 44.32
N ALA A 7 10.19 -9.90 43.64
CA ALA A 7 10.28 -9.73 42.19
C ALA A 7 9.53 -10.85 41.45
N ALA A 8 9.61 -12.10 41.93
CA ALA A 8 8.87 -13.22 41.36
C ALA A 8 7.35 -13.06 41.51
N ASP A 9 6.88 -12.61 42.67
CA ASP A 9 5.46 -12.33 42.91
C ASP A 9 4.95 -11.15 42.06
N GLU A 10 5.78 -10.12 41.87
CA GLU A 10 5.43 -8.98 41.02
C GLU A 10 5.36 -9.37 39.53
N VAL A 11 6.28 -10.23 39.06
CA VAL A 11 6.22 -10.79 37.70
C VAL A 11 4.98 -11.67 37.51
N LYS A 12 4.60 -12.46 38.52
CA LYS A 12 3.36 -13.25 38.51
C LYS A 12 2.10 -12.37 38.50
N ARG A 13 2.11 -11.25 39.22
CA ARG A 13 1.01 -10.28 39.23
C ARG A 13 0.85 -9.61 37.87
N LEU A 14 1.95 -9.12 37.29
CA LEU A 14 1.97 -8.46 35.99
C LEU A 14 1.56 -9.41 34.85
N SER A 15 1.93 -10.70 34.91
CA SER A 15 1.50 -11.68 33.91
C SER A 15 -0.01 -11.98 34.00
N LYS A 16 -0.58 -12.02 35.21
CA LYS A 16 -2.03 -12.18 35.42
C LYS A 16 -2.83 -10.98 34.91
N GLU A 17 -2.38 -9.75 35.22
CA GLU A 17 -3.02 -8.52 34.72
C GLU A 17 -2.94 -8.43 33.20
N ARG A 18 -1.80 -8.79 32.62
CA ARG A 18 -1.64 -8.80 31.16
C ARG A 18 -2.54 -9.82 30.48
N LEU A 19 -2.68 -11.02 31.05
CA LEU A 19 -3.59 -12.04 30.54
C LEU A 19 -5.06 -11.58 30.59
N GLN A 20 -5.48 -10.94 31.69
CA GLN A 20 -6.82 -10.36 31.81
C GLN A 20 -7.10 -9.28 30.76
N GLN A 21 -6.13 -8.41 30.49
CA GLN A 21 -6.25 -7.40 29.42
C GLN A 21 -6.42 -8.03 28.04
N LEU A 22 -5.63 -9.07 27.72
CA LEU A 22 -5.71 -9.78 26.45
C LEU A 22 -7.07 -10.47 26.26
N ILE A 23 -7.60 -11.08 27.32
CA ILE A 23 -8.92 -11.69 27.32
C ILE A 23 -10.01 -10.63 27.07
N GLN A 24 -9.96 -9.48 27.75
CA GLN A 24 -10.93 -8.40 27.52
C GLN A 24 -10.88 -7.85 26.09
N GLN A 25 -9.69 -7.70 25.52
CA GLN A 25 -9.52 -7.29 24.12
C GLN A 25 -10.11 -8.30 23.15
N PHE A 26 -9.91 -9.60 23.40
CA PHE A 26 -10.48 -10.66 22.58
C PHE A 26 -12.01 -10.67 22.63
N MET A 27 -12.60 -10.55 23.81
CA MET A 27 -14.05 -10.48 24.00
C MET A 27 -14.67 -9.30 23.22
N LYS A 28 -14.06 -8.11 23.36
CA LYS A 28 -14.50 -6.91 22.65
C LYS A 28 -14.44 -7.06 21.12
N ALA A 29 -13.40 -7.71 20.60
CA ALA A 29 -13.27 -7.97 19.17
C ALA A 29 -14.36 -8.93 18.65
N HIS A 30 -14.76 -9.93 19.45
CA HIS A 30 -15.87 -10.84 19.09
C HIS A 30 -17.23 -10.14 19.12
N GLU A 31 -17.49 -9.28 20.11
CA GLU A 31 -18.72 -8.48 20.19
C GLU A 31 -18.87 -7.54 18.97
N ILE A 32 -17.78 -6.88 18.56
CA ILE A 32 -17.76 -6.05 17.35
C ILE A 32 -18.10 -6.88 16.11
N ARG A 33 -17.47 -8.06 15.95
CA ARG A 33 -17.77 -8.96 14.82
C ARG A 33 -19.22 -9.41 14.78
N LEU A 34 -19.84 -9.70 15.93
CA LEU A 34 -21.26 -10.05 16.00
C LEU A 34 -22.14 -8.90 15.50
N SER A 35 -21.79 -7.65 15.82
CA SER A 35 -22.53 -6.46 15.37
C SER A 35 -22.34 -6.15 13.88
N GLU A 36 -21.18 -6.47 13.30
CA GLU A 36 -20.89 -6.21 11.88
C GLU A 36 -21.56 -7.21 10.93
N VAL A 37 -21.93 -8.40 11.41
CA VAL A 37 -22.60 -9.42 10.58
C VAL A 37 -23.96 -8.94 10.07
N ASP A 38 -24.62 -8.02 10.78
CA ASP A 38 -25.91 -7.41 10.35
C ASP A 38 -25.76 -6.33 9.27
N ILE A 39 -24.58 -5.71 9.16
CA ILE A 39 -24.41 -4.49 8.35
C ILE A 39 -24.08 -4.82 6.88
N ARG A 40 -23.58 -6.04 6.60
CA ARG A 40 -23.08 -6.42 5.27
C ARG A 40 -24.12 -7.18 4.44
N GLY A 41 -25.22 -6.52 4.07
CA GLY A 41 -26.03 -6.70 2.84
C GLY A 41 -26.27 -8.09 2.19
N ARG A 42 -26.01 -9.22 2.86
CA ARG A 42 -26.22 -10.56 2.28
C ARG A 42 -27.69 -10.94 2.40
N LYS A 43 -28.30 -11.31 1.28
CA LYS A 43 -29.75 -11.63 1.18
C LYS A 43 -30.16 -12.97 1.80
N ASP A 44 -29.22 -13.80 2.26
CA ASP A 44 -29.53 -15.09 2.90
C ASP A 44 -29.51 -14.97 4.44
N VAL A 45 -30.68 -14.65 4.98
CA VAL A 45 -30.95 -14.52 6.42
C VAL A 45 -30.60 -15.79 7.19
N THR A 46 -30.75 -16.97 6.58
CA THR A 46 -30.53 -18.25 7.25
C THR A 46 -29.03 -18.50 7.49
N THR A 47 -28.19 -18.11 6.54
CA THR A 47 -26.72 -18.17 6.69
C THR A 47 -26.20 -17.18 7.74
N ILE A 48 -26.80 -16.00 7.83
CA ILE A 48 -26.45 -14.97 8.83
C ILE A 48 -26.76 -15.47 10.25
N GLU A 49 -27.99 -15.97 10.48
CA GLU A 49 -28.41 -16.43 11.81
C GLU A 49 -27.61 -17.65 12.28
N ARG A 50 -27.28 -18.57 11.37
CA ARG A 50 -26.39 -19.70 11.68
C ARG A 50 -25.01 -19.23 12.16
N LYS A 51 -24.44 -18.22 11.50
CA LYS A 51 -23.11 -17.68 11.85
C LYS A 51 -23.11 -16.85 13.13
N LYS A 52 -24.21 -16.11 13.40
CA LYS A 52 -24.43 -15.45 14.70
C LYS A 52 -24.48 -16.46 15.84
N GLN A 53 -25.22 -17.55 15.66
CA GLN A 53 -25.33 -18.59 16.67
C GLN A 53 -23.99 -19.29 16.94
N GLU A 54 -23.22 -19.59 15.89
CA GLU A 54 -21.86 -20.15 16.01
C GLU A 54 -20.92 -19.24 16.80
N LEU A 55 -20.88 -17.94 16.47
CA LEU A 55 -20.07 -16.96 17.19
C LEU A 55 -20.49 -16.80 18.66
N LYS A 56 -21.80 -16.88 18.95
CA LYS A 56 -22.33 -16.83 20.32
C LYS A 56 -21.88 -18.04 21.14
N THR A 57 -21.92 -19.25 20.56
CA THR A 57 -21.41 -20.46 21.22
C THR A 57 -19.93 -20.35 21.52
N ASN A 58 -19.12 -19.93 20.54
CA ASN A 58 -17.67 -19.75 20.72
C ASN A 58 -17.35 -18.73 21.83
N LEU A 59 -18.14 -17.65 21.93
CA LEU A 59 -17.97 -16.64 22.97
C LEU A 59 -18.20 -17.21 24.38
N GLU A 60 -19.23 -18.03 24.55
CA GLU A 60 -19.53 -18.66 25.85
C GLU A 60 -18.48 -19.72 26.22
N GLU A 61 -17.95 -20.48 25.26
CA GLU A 61 -16.82 -21.40 25.49
C GLU A 61 -15.57 -20.67 25.98
N VAL A 62 -15.24 -19.51 25.38
CA VAL A 62 -14.12 -18.69 25.83
C VAL A 62 -14.35 -18.14 27.23
N LYS A 63 -15.56 -17.63 27.54
CA LYS A 63 -15.90 -17.17 28.89
C LYS A 63 -15.73 -18.29 29.93
N ALA A 64 -16.20 -19.49 29.62
CA ALA A 64 -16.07 -20.65 30.51
C ALA A 64 -14.60 -21.05 30.73
N ALA A 65 -13.79 -21.06 29.67
CA ALA A 65 -12.35 -21.33 29.77
C ALA A 65 -11.64 -20.28 30.65
N VAL A 66 -12.03 -19.01 30.53
CA VAL A 66 -11.50 -17.91 31.34
C VAL A 66 -11.87 -18.02 32.83
N GLU A 67 -13.12 -18.40 33.15
CA GLU A 67 -13.50 -18.60 34.56
C GLU A 67 -12.81 -19.82 35.19
N LYS A 68 -12.63 -20.90 34.42
CA LYS A 68 -11.81 -22.05 34.83
C LYS A 68 -10.34 -21.65 35.05
N ALA A 69 -9.81 -20.79 34.19
CA ALA A 69 -8.46 -20.24 34.31
C ALA A 69 -8.25 -19.41 35.59
N LYS A 70 -9.25 -18.60 35.98
CA LYS A 70 -9.18 -17.75 37.18
C LYS A 70 -9.15 -18.55 38.49
N SER A 71 -9.67 -19.78 38.48
CA SER A 71 -9.80 -20.64 39.66
C SER A 71 -8.68 -21.68 39.80
N ALA A 72 -7.81 -21.84 38.80
CA ALA A 72 -6.73 -22.82 38.81
C ALA A 72 -5.48 -22.34 39.59
N PRO A 73 -4.81 -23.22 40.38
CA PRO A 73 -3.56 -22.88 41.06
C PRO A 73 -2.44 -22.52 40.07
N VAL A 74 -1.61 -21.55 40.45
CA VAL A 74 -0.74 -20.74 39.56
C VAL A 74 0.37 -21.56 38.87
N ASP A 75 0.75 -22.70 39.42
CA ASP A 75 2.02 -23.36 39.04
C ASP A 75 1.89 -24.29 37.80
N ALA A 76 0.67 -24.58 37.35
CA ALA A 76 0.39 -25.37 36.14
C ALA A 76 -0.56 -24.70 35.14
N SER A 77 -1.07 -23.49 35.44
CA SER A 77 -2.24 -22.94 34.77
C SER A 77 -1.94 -22.20 33.46
N PHE A 78 -0.81 -21.48 33.34
CA PHE A 78 -0.61 -20.58 32.19
C PHE A 78 -0.58 -21.30 30.83
N PHE A 79 0.17 -22.40 30.72
CA PHE A 79 0.28 -23.15 29.46
C PHE A 79 -0.96 -23.96 29.13
N GLN A 80 -1.67 -24.50 30.15
CA GLN A 80 -2.96 -25.16 29.93
C GLN A 80 -4.03 -24.17 29.47
N ILE A 81 -4.01 -22.94 29.97
CA ILE A 81 -4.94 -21.88 29.53
C ILE A 81 -4.64 -21.49 28.08
N ILE A 82 -3.37 -21.32 27.71
CA ILE A 82 -2.98 -21.04 26.32
C ILE A 82 -3.38 -22.19 25.40
N ASP A 83 -3.20 -23.44 25.82
CA ASP A 83 -3.58 -24.62 25.04
C ASP A 83 -5.10 -24.71 24.82
N GLU A 84 -5.89 -24.51 25.89
CA GLU A 84 -7.36 -24.49 25.78
C GLU A 84 -7.87 -23.31 24.95
N LEU A 85 -7.29 -22.11 25.11
CA LEU A 85 -7.62 -20.97 24.25
C LEU A 85 -7.25 -21.25 22.79
N SER A 86 -6.09 -21.88 22.54
CA SER A 86 -5.66 -22.24 21.17
C SER A 86 -6.60 -23.25 20.52
N LYS A 87 -7.12 -24.23 21.27
CA LYS A 87 -8.14 -25.19 20.80
C LYS A 87 -9.46 -24.53 20.42
N VAL A 88 -9.90 -23.51 21.17
CA VAL A 88 -11.12 -22.75 20.83
C VAL A 88 -10.86 -21.86 19.61
N CYS A 89 -9.67 -21.26 19.51
CA CYS A 89 -9.27 -20.40 18.39
C CYS A 89 -9.05 -21.14 17.08
N SER A 90 -8.64 -22.41 17.12
CA SER A 90 -8.45 -23.24 15.92
C SER A 90 -9.77 -23.70 15.30
N ARG A 91 -10.85 -23.77 16.10
CA ARG A 91 -12.21 -24.11 15.64
C ARG A 91 -12.98 -22.94 15.04
N ALA A 92 -12.59 -21.70 15.37
CA ALA A 92 -13.09 -20.48 14.75
C ALA A 92 -11.99 -19.92 13.82
N PRO A 93 -11.98 -20.22 12.50
CA PRO A 93 -10.90 -19.80 11.61
C PRO A 93 -10.91 -18.27 11.45
N GLY A 94 -10.21 -17.60 12.35
CA GLY A 94 -10.02 -16.17 12.40
C GLY A 94 -8.88 -15.88 13.37
N LYS A 95 -7.67 -15.69 12.82
CA LYS A 95 -6.45 -15.36 13.58
C LYS A 95 -6.73 -14.25 14.60
N ILE A 96 -6.41 -14.52 15.86
CA ILE A 96 -6.23 -13.47 16.87
C ILE A 96 -4.86 -12.87 16.65
N ILE A 97 -4.79 -11.58 16.34
CA ILE A 97 -3.54 -10.82 16.33
C ILE A 97 -3.67 -9.74 17.39
N CYS A 98 -2.75 -9.76 18.36
CA CYS A 98 -2.55 -8.64 19.27
C CYS A 98 -1.62 -7.62 18.60
N PRO A 99 -1.90 -6.32 18.63
CA PRO A 99 -1.00 -5.33 18.06
C PRO A 99 0.34 -5.32 18.81
N GLY A 100 1.44 -5.63 18.10
CA GLY A 100 2.80 -5.35 18.54
C GLY A 100 3.68 -6.49 19.07
N LYS A 101 3.26 -7.78 19.03
CA LYS A 101 4.14 -8.94 19.34
C LYS A 101 3.74 -10.21 18.56
N PRO A 102 4.64 -11.22 18.42
CA PRO A 102 4.45 -12.34 17.50
C PRO A 102 3.19 -13.16 17.82
N SER A 103 2.46 -13.55 16.79
CA SER A 103 1.38 -14.53 16.93
C SER A 103 1.99 -15.91 17.21
N PHE A 104 1.44 -16.63 18.17
CA PHE A 104 1.83 -18.01 18.45
C PHE A 104 1.04 -18.93 17.52
N THR A 105 1.69 -19.42 16.46
CA THR A 105 1.24 -20.61 15.72
C THR A 105 1.98 -21.84 16.25
N GLU A 106 1.42 -23.03 16.06
CA GLU A 106 2.05 -24.31 16.47
C GLU A 106 3.46 -24.49 15.87
N SER A 107 3.74 -23.84 14.74
CA SER A 107 5.06 -23.74 14.11
C SER A 107 6.10 -22.91 14.91
N ASN A 108 5.66 -21.98 15.76
CA ASN A 108 6.54 -21.06 16.51
C ASN A 108 7.04 -21.63 17.85
N ILE A 109 6.54 -22.81 18.25
CA ILE A 109 6.90 -23.47 19.51
C ILE A 109 8.14 -24.39 19.33
N LYS A 110 8.58 -24.64 18.09
CA LYS A 110 9.73 -25.51 17.76
C LYS A 110 11.04 -24.78 17.46
N LEU A 111 11.29 -23.61 18.05
CA LEU A 111 12.61 -22.96 17.97
C LEU A 111 13.41 -23.24 19.24
N SER A 112 14.58 -23.87 19.04
CA SER A 112 15.51 -24.33 20.06
C SER A 112 16.10 -23.18 20.89
N SER A 113 16.53 -23.51 22.10
CA SER A 113 17.08 -22.68 23.17
C SER A 113 18.41 -21.95 22.88
N HIS A 114 18.66 -21.51 21.64
CA HIS A 114 19.89 -20.79 21.26
C HIS A 114 19.70 -19.32 20.87
N ASP A 115 18.46 -18.83 20.70
CA ASP A 115 18.23 -17.47 20.20
C ASP A 115 17.94 -16.39 21.28
N ILE A 116 18.13 -16.71 22.57
CA ILE A 116 17.79 -15.79 23.68
C ILE A 116 18.97 -14.93 24.18
N LEU A 117 20.17 -15.06 23.60
CA LEU A 117 21.34 -14.25 24.02
C LEU A 117 21.92 -13.46 22.85
N GLY A 118 21.41 -12.24 22.64
CA GLY A 118 21.97 -11.34 21.63
C GLY A 118 21.25 -10.00 21.45
N SER A 119 21.05 -9.22 22.53
CA SER A 119 20.68 -7.81 22.43
C SER A 119 21.78 -6.92 22.99
N THR A 120 22.54 -6.23 22.14
CA THR A 120 23.20 -4.95 22.49
C THR A 120 23.41 -4.09 21.23
N ASN A 121 22.86 -2.87 21.28
CA ASN A 121 23.28 -1.60 20.66
C ASN A 121 23.95 -1.59 19.27
N TYR A 122 23.28 -1.04 18.25
CA TYR A 122 23.95 -0.28 17.17
C TYR A 122 23.09 0.88 16.63
N GLY A 123 23.76 2.01 16.37
CA GLY A 123 23.27 3.23 15.71
C GLY A 123 23.08 3.09 14.18
N PRO A 124 23.24 4.16 13.38
CA PRO A 124 22.53 4.35 12.11
C PRO A 124 22.77 3.19 11.13
N LYS A 125 21.64 2.60 10.70
CA LYS A 125 21.56 1.31 10.04
C LYS A 125 22.20 1.34 8.65
N LYS A 126 23.24 0.53 8.45
CA LYS A 126 23.65 0.05 7.11
C LYS A 126 22.75 -1.11 6.72
N ILE A 127 22.18 -1.08 5.52
CA ILE A 127 21.54 -2.25 4.91
C ILE A 127 22.66 -3.14 4.38
N LEU A 128 22.67 -4.41 4.75
CA LEU A 128 23.52 -5.46 4.18
C LEU A 128 22.58 -6.53 3.64
N LEU A 129 22.56 -6.71 2.32
CA LEU A 129 21.78 -7.76 1.67
C LEU A 129 22.45 -9.11 1.92
N ASN A 130 21.68 -10.07 2.44
CA ASN A 130 22.12 -11.43 2.70
C ASN A 130 22.17 -12.21 1.37
N ALA A 131 23.37 -12.51 0.88
CA ALA A 131 23.60 -13.34 -0.29
C ALA A 131 23.53 -14.83 0.09
N SER A 132 22.33 -15.37 0.27
CA SER A 132 22.13 -16.81 0.49
C SER A 132 21.43 -17.45 -0.70
N THR A 133 22.19 -17.69 -1.78
CA THR A 133 22.06 -18.80 -2.75
C THR A 133 23.14 -18.61 -3.83
N ARG A 134 24.35 -19.08 -3.53
CA ARG A 134 25.57 -18.87 -4.32
C ARG A 134 25.67 -19.77 -5.56
N ASP A 135 24.72 -20.68 -5.78
CA ASP A 135 24.80 -21.73 -6.80
C ASP A 135 24.01 -21.46 -8.08
N GLN A 136 23.23 -20.38 -8.18
CA GLN A 136 22.47 -20.03 -9.40
C GLN A 136 23.14 -18.99 -10.32
N TYR A 137 24.32 -18.48 -9.95
CA TYR A 137 24.97 -17.35 -10.64
C TYR A 137 26.18 -17.72 -11.52
N ARG A 138 26.45 -19.02 -11.73
CA ARG A 138 27.63 -19.43 -12.50
C ARG A 138 27.49 -19.28 -14.02
N ASP A 139 26.28 -19.02 -14.52
CA ASP A 139 26.00 -18.89 -15.97
C ASP A 139 25.69 -17.45 -16.44
N MET A 140 25.90 -16.44 -15.59
CA MET A 140 25.77 -15.03 -15.97
C MET A 140 27.06 -14.25 -15.71
N VAL A 141 28.11 -14.58 -16.48
CA VAL A 141 29.31 -13.74 -16.57
C VAL A 141 29.01 -12.61 -17.54
N GLY A 142 28.86 -11.38 -17.04
CA GLY A 142 28.72 -10.24 -17.95
C GLY A 142 28.49 -8.85 -17.40
N THR A 143 27.98 -8.64 -16.19
CA THR A 143 27.92 -7.27 -15.61
C THR A 143 27.97 -7.30 -14.09
N SER A 144 29.00 -6.65 -13.56
CA SER A 144 29.15 -6.30 -12.15
C SER A 144 28.06 -5.30 -11.76
N LEU A 145 26.92 -5.77 -11.26
CA LEU A 145 25.99 -4.94 -10.48
C LEU A 145 26.50 -4.92 -9.04
N ALA A 146 27.33 -3.95 -8.71
CA ALA A 146 27.54 -3.59 -7.32
C ALA A 146 26.18 -3.11 -6.77
N PRO A 147 25.70 -3.62 -5.61
CA PRO A 147 24.52 -3.06 -4.98
C PRO A 147 24.87 -1.64 -4.53
N LEU A 148 24.45 -0.65 -5.30
CA LEU A 148 24.54 0.75 -4.91
C LEU A 148 23.47 0.96 -3.82
N ILE A 149 23.86 0.71 -2.57
CA ILE A 149 23.03 1.00 -1.42
C ILE A 149 23.15 2.49 -1.19
N VAL A 150 22.21 3.24 -1.75
CA VAL A 150 22.18 4.68 -1.60
C VAL A 150 21.23 5.03 -0.47
N GLU A 151 21.78 5.72 0.52
CA GLU A 151 21.03 6.20 1.68
C GLU A 151 20.01 7.25 1.21
N VAL A 152 18.74 6.84 1.17
CA VAL A 152 17.63 7.75 0.86
C VAL A 152 17.38 8.62 2.10
N LYS A 153 17.53 9.93 1.95
CA LYS A 153 17.32 10.91 3.04
C LYS A 153 16.15 11.81 2.74
N ILE A 154 15.31 12.03 3.75
CA ILE A 154 14.30 13.09 3.72
C ILE A 154 15.02 14.45 3.77
N LEU A 155 14.83 15.24 2.73
CA LEU A 155 15.40 16.58 2.58
C LEU A 155 14.52 17.67 3.21
N LYS A 156 13.20 17.56 3.02
CA LYS A 156 12.25 18.57 3.49
C LYS A 156 10.86 17.97 3.68
N ARG A 157 10.11 18.58 4.59
CA ARG A 157 8.67 18.38 4.81
C ARG A 157 7.94 19.68 4.51
N ILE A 158 6.85 19.59 3.75
CA ILE A 158 5.92 20.69 3.50
C ILE A 158 4.58 20.30 4.14
N ASN A 159 4.14 21.04 5.16
CA ASN A 159 2.93 20.72 5.91
C ASN A 159 1.66 21.33 5.28
N ASP A 160 0.50 20.89 5.77
CA ASP A 160 -0.83 21.44 5.44
C ASP A 160 -1.24 21.26 3.97
N ILE A 161 -0.74 20.19 3.35
CA ILE A 161 -1.06 19.81 1.98
C ILE A 161 -1.50 18.35 1.96
N ASN A 162 -2.73 18.11 1.51
CA ASN A 162 -3.17 16.77 1.18
C ASN A 162 -2.84 16.50 -0.29
N ALA A 163 -1.61 16.07 -0.54
CA ALA A 163 -1.05 15.88 -1.86
C ALA A 163 -1.54 14.56 -2.47
N GLN A 164 -2.75 14.58 -3.00
CA GLN A 164 -3.40 13.39 -3.54
C GLN A 164 -2.85 13.00 -4.91
N PHE A 165 -2.48 13.99 -5.73
CA PHE A 165 -1.83 13.78 -7.02
C PHE A 165 -0.69 14.79 -7.16
N MET A 166 0.37 14.37 -7.84
CA MET A 166 1.48 15.24 -8.16
C MET A 166 2.16 14.83 -9.44
N VAL A 167 2.83 15.79 -10.06
CA VAL A 167 3.66 15.58 -11.24
C VAL A 167 4.76 16.63 -11.28
N HIS A 168 5.96 16.20 -11.66
CA HIS A 168 7.10 17.05 -11.90
C HIS A 168 7.04 17.60 -13.34
N VAL A 169 7.00 18.92 -13.44
CA VAL A 169 7.06 19.65 -14.70
C VAL A 169 8.47 20.24 -14.83
N PRO A 170 9.23 19.84 -15.86
CA PRO A 170 10.58 20.36 -16.09
C PRO A 170 10.62 21.89 -16.07
N GLU A 171 11.66 22.46 -15.43
CA GLU A 171 11.89 23.90 -15.24
C GLU A 171 10.90 24.62 -14.29
N GLU A 172 9.71 24.09 -14.06
CA GLU A 172 8.70 24.71 -13.19
C GLU A 172 8.66 24.14 -11.78
N GLY A 173 9.04 22.87 -11.65
CA GLY A 173 9.07 22.12 -10.39
C GLY A 173 7.90 21.16 -10.27
N VAL A 174 7.41 20.90 -9.07
CA VAL A 174 6.37 19.91 -8.83
C VAL A 174 5.02 20.58 -8.65
N TRP A 175 4.07 20.12 -9.45
CA TRP A 175 2.67 20.50 -9.38
C TRP A 175 1.95 19.51 -8.50
N ILE A 176 1.22 20.02 -7.51
CA ILE A 176 0.58 19.23 -6.47
C ILE A 176 -0.90 19.61 -6.41
N TYR A 177 -1.77 18.63 -6.62
CA TYR A 177 -3.18 18.82 -6.34
C TYR A 177 -3.43 18.70 -4.83
N ASN A 178 -3.85 19.82 -4.24
CA ASN A 178 -4.30 19.89 -2.86
C ASN A 178 -5.83 19.69 -2.81
N SER A 179 -6.26 18.47 -2.52
CA SER A 179 -7.68 18.10 -2.54
C SER A 179 -8.51 18.87 -1.51
N CYS A 180 -7.92 19.22 -0.36
CA CYS A 180 -8.59 20.03 0.66
C CYS A 180 -8.84 21.46 0.19
N ALA A 181 -7.92 22.03 -0.59
CA ALA A 181 -7.98 23.42 -1.06
C ALA A 181 -8.64 23.57 -2.43
N LYS A 182 -8.93 22.46 -3.13
CA LYS A 182 -9.34 22.45 -4.54
C LYS A 182 -8.44 23.36 -5.39
N SER A 183 -7.13 23.17 -5.24
CA SER A 183 -6.14 23.98 -5.94
C SER A 183 -4.96 23.13 -6.37
N ILE A 184 -4.27 23.63 -7.40
CA ILE A 184 -2.98 23.12 -7.84
C ILE A 184 -1.92 24.09 -7.37
N ASP A 185 -1.07 23.62 -6.46
CA ASP A 185 0.09 24.33 -5.95
C ASP A 185 1.32 23.93 -6.76
N VAL A 186 2.16 24.90 -7.15
CA VAL A 186 3.44 24.63 -7.82
C VAL A 186 4.58 24.95 -6.88
N TYR A 187 5.49 24.00 -6.68
CA TYR A 187 6.69 24.13 -5.86
C TYR A 187 7.94 24.05 -6.71
N ASN A 188 8.81 25.04 -6.60
CA ASN A 188 10.08 25.02 -7.32
C ASN A 188 11.10 24.06 -6.68
N GLU A 189 12.30 23.99 -7.25
CA GLU A 189 13.38 23.14 -6.77
C GLU A 189 13.88 23.43 -5.35
N ASN A 190 13.64 24.65 -4.86
CA ASN A 190 13.93 25.10 -3.49
C ASN A 190 12.75 24.83 -2.53
N PHE A 191 11.74 24.12 -3.04
CA PHE A 191 10.55 23.71 -2.30
C PHE A 191 9.76 24.91 -1.77
N THR A 192 9.73 25.99 -2.54
CA THR A 192 8.94 27.18 -2.28
C THR A 192 7.75 27.19 -3.22
N ARG A 193 6.55 27.45 -2.68
CA ARG A 193 5.35 27.60 -3.50
C ARG A 193 5.48 28.83 -4.39
N THR A 194 5.52 28.63 -5.70
CA THR A 194 5.63 29.70 -6.71
C THR A 194 4.28 30.07 -7.30
N LYS A 195 3.32 29.14 -7.31
CA LYS A 195 1.99 29.34 -7.87
C LYS A 195 0.93 28.61 -7.06
N ASN A 196 -0.27 29.17 -7.03
CA ASN A 196 -1.49 28.53 -6.56
C ASN A 196 -2.60 28.83 -7.57
N SER A 197 -3.20 27.80 -8.13
CA SER A 197 -4.33 27.92 -9.07
C SER A 197 -5.52 27.19 -8.48
N LYS A 198 -6.58 27.94 -8.13
CA LYS A 198 -7.85 27.33 -7.75
C LYS A 198 -8.49 26.68 -8.97
N ILE A 199 -9.08 25.51 -8.75
CA ILE A 199 -9.85 24.77 -9.74
C ILE A 199 -11.25 24.53 -9.20
N ASP A 200 -12.23 24.46 -10.07
CA ASP A 200 -13.64 24.24 -9.74
C ASP A 200 -14.07 22.77 -9.87
N PHE A 201 -13.14 21.89 -10.25
CA PHE A 201 -13.36 20.45 -10.41
C PHE A 201 -12.53 19.59 -9.46
N SER A 202 -12.89 18.31 -9.37
CA SER A 202 -12.14 17.30 -8.61
C SER A 202 -11.08 16.67 -9.50
N CYS A 203 -9.84 17.16 -9.39
CA CYS A 203 -8.69 16.61 -10.11
C CYS A 203 -8.45 15.14 -9.70
N HIS A 204 -8.36 14.26 -10.69
CA HIS A 204 -7.99 12.87 -10.52
C HIS A 204 -6.95 12.49 -11.56
N GLY A 205 -5.83 11.91 -11.11
CA GLY A 205 -4.67 11.69 -11.97
C GLY A 205 -4.03 13.01 -12.41
N MET A 206 -2.70 13.02 -12.45
CA MET A 206 -1.93 14.12 -13.00
C MET A 206 -0.73 13.52 -13.72
N GLU A 207 -0.52 13.94 -14.97
CA GLU A 207 0.59 13.43 -15.77
C GLU A 207 1.12 14.54 -16.69
N LEU A 208 2.43 14.53 -16.93
CA LEU A 208 3.09 15.50 -17.79
C LEU A 208 2.69 15.27 -19.24
N PHE A 209 2.26 16.34 -19.90
CA PHE A 209 1.94 16.33 -21.33
C PHE A 209 2.78 17.38 -22.05
N GLY A 210 3.55 16.92 -23.03
CA GLY A 210 4.59 17.70 -23.65
C GLY A 210 5.69 18.09 -22.65
N ARG A 211 5.89 19.40 -22.45
CA ARG A 211 6.97 19.92 -21.59
C ARG A 211 6.49 20.81 -20.44
N LYS A 212 5.30 21.42 -20.57
CA LYS A 212 4.82 22.49 -19.67
C LYS A 212 3.31 22.43 -19.44
N GLU A 213 2.69 21.34 -19.84
CA GLU A 213 1.26 21.11 -19.64
C GLU A 213 1.11 19.82 -18.84
N ILE A 214 0.02 19.73 -18.11
CA ILE A 214 -0.38 18.49 -17.45
C ILE A 214 -1.72 18.05 -18.00
N LEU A 215 -1.91 16.74 -18.09
CA LEU A 215 -3.23 16.15 -18.21
C LEU A 215 -3.76 15.84 -16.82
N THR A 216 -5.07 15.98 -16.68
CA THR A 216 -5.81 15.60 -15.48
C THR A 216 -7.25 15.27 -15.84
N MET A 217 -7.93 14.55 -14.96
CA MET A 217 -9.34 14.22 -15.13
C MET A 217 -10.21 14.99 -14.15
N ASP A 218 -11.35 15.46 -14.63
CA ASP A 218 -12.50 15.77 -13.79
C ASP A 218 -13.33 14.49 -13.65
N ARG A 219 -13.07 13.74 -12.59
CA ARG A 219 -13.74 12.47 -12.34
C ARG A 219 -15.26 12.60 -12.14
N VAL A 220 -15.74 13.78 -11.73
CA VAL A 220 -17.18 13.98 -11.46
C VAL A 220 -17.94 14.20 -12.76
N ASN A 221 -17.31 14.83 -13.75
CA ASN A 221 -17.92 15.15 -15.04
C ASN A 221 -17.40 14.28 -16.19
N ASN A 222 -16.57 13.27 -15.89
CA ASN A 222 -15.91 12.40 -16.85
C ASN A 222 -15.19 13.15 -17.99
N ARG A 223 -14.41 14.17 -17.62
CA ARG A 223 -13.70 15.02 -18.60
C ARG A 223 -12.21 14.86 -18.50
N LEU A 224 -11.55 14.65 -19.64
CA LEU A 224 -10.11 14.84 -19.75
C LEU A 224 -9.80 16.30 -20.03
N MET A 225 -8.89 16.85 -19.25
CA MET A 225 -8.49 18.23 -19.34
C MET A 225 -6.99 18.35 -19.40
N ARG A 226 -6.58 19.44 -20.03
CA ARG A 226 -5.20 19.89 -20.10
C ARG A 226 -5.06 21.20 -19.37
N LEU A 227 -4.07 21.31 -18.51
CA LEU A 227 -3.75 22.53 -17.79
C LEU A 227 -2.36 23.01 -18.18
N SER A 228 -2.27 24.23 -18.69
CA SER A 228 -1.01 24.87 -19.04
C SER A 228 -0.37 25.56 -17.84
N SER A 229 0.93 25.86 -17.94
CA SER A 229 1.64 26.65 -16.93
C SER A 229 1.15 28.10 -16.77
N SER A 230 0.44 28.66 -17.75
CA SER A 230 -0.31 29.92 -17.57
C SER A 230 -1.55 29.77 -16.69
N GLY A 231 -1.98 28.53 -16.38
CA GLY A 231 -3.21 28.23 -15.65
C GLY A 231 -4.43 28.11 -16.55
N THR A 232 -4.24 28.00 -17.88
CA THR A 232 -5.33 27.82 -18.83
C THR A 232 -5.77 26.36 -18.80
N ILE A 233 -7.05 26.15 -18.49
CA ILE A 233 -7.70 24.83 -18.54
C ILE A 233 -8.33 24.66 -19.92
N THR A 234 -7.99 23.58 -20.61
CA THR A 234 -8.58 23.19 -21.91
C THR A 234 -9.26 21.85 -21.75
N PHE A 235 -10.52 21.77 -22.14
CA PHE A 235 -11.24 20.51 -22.28
C PHE A 235 -10.77 19.79 -23.55
N LEU A 236 -10.44 18.50 -23.43
CA LEU A 236 -10.06 17.67 -24.59
C LEU A 236 -11.25 16.86 -25.08
N CYS A 237 -11.78 15.99 -24.23
CA CYS A 237 -12.91 15.15 -24.56
C CYS A 237 -13.66 14.73 -23.28
N ASN A 238 -14.91 14.32 -23.48
CA ASN A 238 -15.57 13.47 -22.49
C ASN A 238 -15.05 12.07 -22.72
N ILE A 239 -15.03 11.27 -21.67
CA ILE A 239 -14.93 9.85 -21.87
C ILE A 239 -16.03 9.13 -21.13
N ASP A 240 -16.70 8.24 -21.84
CA ASP A 240 -17.95 7.66 -21.40
C ASP A 240 -17.72 6.56 -20.34
N GLU A 241 -16.51 6.05 -20.18
CA GLU A 241 -16.19 5.03 -19.16
C GLU A 241 -15.86 5.62 -17.77
N TYR A 242 -15.90 4.77 -16.73
CA TYR A 242 -15.36 5.12 -15.41
C TYR A 242 -13.84 5.00 -15.38
N TRP A 243 -13.14 6.05 -14.97
CA TRP A 243 -11.68 6.13 -15.08
C TRP A 243 -11.00 6.14 -13.72
N CYS A 244 -9.78 5.59 -13.66
CA CYS A 244 -8.98 5.52 -12.44
C CYS A 244 -7.72 6.38 -12.51
N ASP A 245 -6.81 6.12 -13.44
CA ASP A 245 -5.58 6.92 -13.57
C ASP A 245 -5.21 7.10 -15.04
N ILE A 246 -4.30 8.05 -15.29
CA ILE A 246 -3.78 8.41 -16.60
C ILE A 246 -2.26 8.33 -16.63
N CYS A 247 -1.72 8.00 -17.79
CA CYS A 247 -0.30 8.10 -18.11
C CYS A 247 -0.14 8.62 -19.54
N VAL A 248 0.98 9.29 -19.83
CA VAL A 248 1.32 9.78 -21.16
C VAL A 248 2.58 9.06 -21.58
N ASN A 249 2.52 8.38 -22.71
CA ASN A 249 3.66 7.62 -23.19
C ASN A 249 4.68 8.53 -23.91
N ASN A 250 5.84 7.98 -24.25
CA ASN A 250 6.90 8.70 -24.96
C ASN A 250 6.47 9.27 -26.33
N LYS A 251 5.38 8.77 -26.92
CA LYS A 251 4.78 9.25 -28.18
C LYS A 251 3.67 10.28 -27.95
N GLN A 252 3.51 10.76 -26.72
CA GLN A 252 2.44 11.69 -26.30
C GLN A 252 1.03 11.10 -26.44
N GLN A 253 0.92 9.78 -26.53
CA GLN A 253 -0.37 9.08 -26.51
C GLN A 253 -0.81 8.87 -25.07
N ILE A 254 -2.13 8.81 -24.87
CA ILE A 254 -2.73 8.87 -23.54
C ILE A 254 -3.17 7.46 -23.16
N VAL A 255 -2.63 6.93 -22.07
CA VAL A 255 -2.97 5.62 -21.51
C VAL A 255 -3.86 5.80 -20.31
N VAL A 256 -4.93 5.02 -20.26
CA VAL A 256 -6.00 5.20 -19.30
C VAL A 256 -6.41 3.85 -18.75
N GLY A 257 -6.60 3.79 -17.44
CA GLY A 257 -7.34 2.71 -16.79
C GLY A 257 -8.83 3.02 -16.83
N ALA A 258 -9.58 2.31 -17.67
CA ALA A 258 -11.01 2.50 -17.88
C ALA A 258 -11.80 1.26 -17.46
N MET A 259 -12.98 1.45 -16.90
CA MET A 259 -13.94 0.42 -16.50
C MET A 259 -15.20 0.58 -17.34
N ASP A 260 -15.63 -0.51 -17.99
CA ASP A 260 -16.85 -0.53 -18.79
C ASP A 260 -18.08 -0.22 -17.92
N GLU A 261 -18.95 0.68 -18.37
CA GLU A 261 -20.15 1.08 -17.62
C GLU A 261 -21.22 -0.01 -17.58
N ASP A 262 -21.24 -0.90 -18.58
CA ASP A 262 -22.31 -1.90 -18.77
C ASP A 262 -22.25 -3.05 -17.75
N ASP A 263 -21.10 -3.28 -17.10
CA ASP A 263 -20.92 -4.31 -16.08
C ASP A 263 -21.17 -3.74 -14.67
N CYS A 264 -22.41 -3.35 -14.38
CA CYS A 264 -22.83 -2.86 -13.06
C CYS A 264 -22.97 -3.97 -11.98
N ASP A 265 -22.66 -5.23 -12.32
CA ASP A 265 -22.52 -6.31 -11.35
C ASP A 265 -21.17 -6.20 -10.63
N VAL A 266 -21.24 -5.85 -9.34
CA VAL A 266 -20.10 -5.55 -8.44
C VAL A 266 -19.03 -6.64 -8.39
N GLU A 267 -19.36 -7.86 -8.81
CA GLU A 267 -18.49 -9.03 -8.79
C GLU A 267 -17.68 -9.22 -10.10
N ILE A 268 -17.93 -8.43 -11.16
CA ILE A 268 -17.31 -8.59 -12.49
C ILE A 268 -16.83 -7.25 -13.07
N PHE A 269 -16.40 -6.29 -12.24
CA PHE A 269 -15.81 -5.05 -12.79
C PHE A 269 -14.48 -5.33 -13.49
N GLY A 270 -14.46 -5.26 -14.81
CA GLY A 270 -13.24 -5.36 -15.61
C GLY A 270 -12.63 -4.02 -15.93
N TRP A 271 -11.55 -3.65 -15.23
CA TRP A 271 -10.72 -2.58 -15.76
C TRP A 271 -9.94 -3.07 -16.99
N LYS A 272 -9.76 -2.18 -17.96
CA LYS A 272 -8.92 -2.33 -19.15
C LYS A 272 -7.93 -1.18 -19.23
N LEU A 273 -6.80 -1.39 -19.89
CA LEU A 273 -5.97 -0.28 -20.34
C LEU A 273 -6.36 0.08 -21.76
N LYS A 274 -6.66 1.36 -22.00
CA LYS A 274 -6.92 1.92 -23.32
C LYS A 274 -5.85 2.96 -23.64
N LEU A 275 -5.31 2.87 -24.85
CA LEU A 275 -4.34 3.80 -25.42
C LEU A 275 -5.07 4.66 -26.44
N TYR A 276 -5.09 5.97 -26.23
CA TYR A 276 -5.72 6.96 -27.09
C TYR A 276 -4.69 7.75 -27.89
N SER A 277 -5.13 8.35 -29.00
CA SER A 277 -4.35 9.36 -29.72
C SER A 277 -4.02 10.57 -28.81
N PRO A 278 -2.97 11.37 -29.14
CA PRO A 278 -2.57 12.51 -28.30
C PRO A 278 -3.65 13.58 -28.07
N ASP A 279 -4.62 13.66 -28.97
CA ASP A 279 -5.80 14.54 -28.89
C ASP A 279 -7.02 13.84 -28.26
N ALA A 280 -6.85 12.60 -27.79
CA ALA A 280 -7.89 11.73 -27.24
C ALA A 280 -9.08 11.47 -28.18
N SER A 281 -8.94 11.71 -29.49
CA SER A 281 -10.04 11.56 -30.46
C SER A 281 -10.33 10.11 -30.87
N SER A 282 -9.38 9.19 -30.65
CA SER A 282 -9.52 7.79 -31.05
C SER A 282 -8.81 6.84 -30.10
N VAL A 283 -9.41 5.68 -29.85
CA VAL A 283 -8.75 4.54 -29.21
C VAL A 283 -7.86 3.86 -30.25
N LEU A 284 -6.56 3.81 -29.97
CA LEU A 284 -5.55 3.18 -30.82
C LEU A 284 -5.35 1.71 -30.48
N GLN A 285 -5.44 1.38 -29.19
CA GLN A 285 -5.22 0.03 -28.69
C GLN A 285 -5.90 -0.17 -27.33
N GLU A 286 -6.27 -1.40 -27.02
CA GLU A 286 -6.69 -1.80 -25.68
C GLU A 286 -6.13 -3.17 -25.30
N THR A 287 -6.13 -3.46 -24.00
CA THR A 287 -5.79 -4.79 -23.48
C THR A 287 -6.81 -5.83 -23.97
N LYS A 288 -6.30 -6.97 -24.46
CA LYS A 288 -7.13 -8.06 -25.04
C LYS A 288 -7.84 -8.94 -24.01
N GLU A 289 -7.29 -9.05 -22.81
CA GLU A 289 -7.92 -9.82 -21.73
C GLU A 289 -9.04 -8.96 -21.14
N ASP A 290 -10.27 -9.46 -21.20
CA ASP A 290 -11.36 -8.90 -20.40
C ASP A 290 -11.08 -9.19 -18.92
N ASN A 291 -11.42 -8.24 -18.05
CA ASN A 291 -11.36 -8.41 -16.60
C ASN A 291 -9.96 -8.71 -16.01
N ILE A 292 -8.87 -8.17 -16.58
CA ILE A 292 -7.50 -8.31 -16.02
C ILE A 292 -7.46 -7.91 -14.53
N PHE A 293 -8.37 -7.01 -14.17
CA PHE A 293 -8.40 -6.29 -12.92
C PHE A 293 -9.72 -6.51 -12.15
N ALA A 294 -10.39 -7.65 -12.39
CA ALA A 294 -11.69 -8.00 -11.81
C ALA A 294 -11.87 -7.55 -10.35
N GLY A 295 -12.78 -6.59 -10.12
CA GLY A 295 -13.17 -6.13 -8.78
C GLY A 295 -12.15 -5.25 -8.04
N HIS A 296 -11.13 -4.73 -8.74
CA HIS A 296 -10.02 -4.00 -8.13
C HIS A 296 -9.75 -2.66 -8.82
N ASN A 297 -9.66 -1.57 -8.04
CA ASN A 297 -9.43 -0.23 -8.61
C ASN A 297 -7.96 -0.03 -9.02
N ILE A 298 -7.73 0.57 -10.19
CA ILE A 298 -6.40 1.01 -10.59
C ILE A 298 -6.00 2.22 -9.74
N ALA A 299 -4.91 2.08 -9.00
CA ALA A 299 -4.36 3.15 -8.16
C ALA A 299 -3.44 4.08 -8.96
N ALA A 300 -2.60 3.51 -9.83
CA ALA A 300 -1.68 4.29 -10.65
C ALA A 300 -1.24 3.56 -11.92
N ILE A 301 -0.93 4.32 -12.98
CA ILE A 301 -0.34 3.83 -14.24
C ILE A 301 0.89 4.65 -14.56
N ARG A 302 2.03 4.04 -14.85
CA ARG A 302 3.20 4.77 -15.38
C ARG A 302 3.87 4.02 -16.51
N GLN A 303 4.54 4.77 -17.39
CA GLN A 303 5.44 4.21 -18.38
C GLN A 303 6.88 4.26 -17.85
N THR A 304 7.57 3.14 -17.98
CA THR A 304 9.01 3.03 -17.74
C THR A 304 9.80 3.62 -18.92
N VAL A 305 11.08 3.96 -18.72
CA VAL A 305 11.96 4.45 -19.81
C VAL A 305 12.03 3.48 -21.00
N SER A 306 11.96 2.18 -20.72
CA SER A 306 11.97 1.11 -21.71
C SER A 306 10.64 0.92 -22.46
N GLY A 307 9.63 1.75 -22.20
CA GLY A 307 8.35 1.73 -22.89
C GLY A 307 7.30 0.80 -22.30
N HIS A 308 7.66 0.00 -21.29
CA HIS A 308 6.70 -0.85 -20.56
C HIS A 308 5.75 0.00 -19.71
N TYR A 309 4.52 -0.45 -19.58
CA TYR A 309 3.54 0.11 -18.66
C TYR A 309 3.52 -0.68 -17.36
N VAL A 310 3.44 0.00 -16.25
CA VAL A 310 3.31 -0.60 -14.92
C VAL A 310 2.08 -0.03 -14.25
N VAL A 311 1.27 -0.92 -13.70
CA VAL A 311 -0.05 -0.60 -13.16
C VAL A 311 -0.15 -1.12 -11.74
N ALA A 312 -0.47 -0.24 -10.80
CA ALA A 312 -0.75 -0.59 -9.41
C ALA A 312 -2.24 -0.79 -9.21
N ILE A 313 -2.60 -1.91 -8.59
CA ILE A 313 -3.99 -2.34 -8.42
C ILE A 313 -4.07 -3.09 -7.10
N ASP A 314 -4.75 -2.48 -6.12
CA ASP A 314 -4.85 -2.97 -4.75
C ASP A 314 -3.50 -3.42 -4.16
N GLU A 315 -3.24 -4.72 -4.07
CA GLU A 315 -2.01 -5.31 -3.55
C GLU A 315 -1.02 -5.81 -4.62
N ARG A 316 -1.21 -5.39 -5.88
CA ARG A 316 -0.47 -5.92 -7.04
C ARG A 316 0.13 -4.82 -7.88
N VAL A 317 1.26 -5.14 -8.49
CA VAL A 317 1.83 -4.39 -9.62
C VAL A 317 1.87 -5.32 -10.82
N ILE A 318 1.32 -4.86 -11.93
CA ILE A 318 1.27 -5.62 -13.19
C ILE A 318 2.04 -4.83 -14.23
N CYS A 319 2.91 -5.51 -14.96
CA CYS A 319 3.65 -4.92 -16.07
C CYS A 319 3.10 -5.39 -17.40
N PHE A 320 2.99 -4.45 -18.33
CA PHE A 320 2.61 -4.66 -19.71
C PHE A 320 3.72 -4.18 -20.64
N SER A 321 3.88 -4.83 -21.78
CA SER A 321 4.66 -4.29 -22.90
C SER A 321 3.96 -3.10 -23.54
N GLU A 322 4.66 -2.43 -24.45
CA GLU A 322 4.14 -1.27 -25.19
C GLU A 322 2.87 -1.61 -26.00
N ASP A 323 2.73 -2.85 -26.44
CA ASP A 323 1.54 -3.40 -27.11
C ASP A 323 0.49 -3.95 -26.13
N LEU A 324 0.50 -3.46 -24.88
CA LEU A 324 -0.45 -3.80 -23.82
C LEU A 324 -0.59 -5.31 -23.54
N GLN A 325 0.43 -6.12 -23.86
CA GLN A 325 0.47 -7.52 -23.45
C GLN A 325 1.04 -7.65 -22.04
N LYS A 326 0.36 -8.41 -21.18
CA LYS A 326 0.81 -8.64 -19.81
C LYS A 326 2.11 -9.44 -19.80
N LYS A 327 3.13 -8.91 -19.13
CA LYS A 327 4.45 -9.57 -18.99
C LYS A 327 4.57 -10.32 -17.68
N TRP A 328 4.30 -9.65 -16.57
CA TRP A 328 4.45 -10.21 -15.24
C TRP A 328 3.53 -9.51 -14.23
N ARG A 329 3.42 -10.13 -13.05
CA ARG A 329 2.71 -9.57 -11.90
C ARG A 329 3.53 -9.80 -10.63
N TYR A 330 3.70 -8.75 -9.86
CA TYR A 330 4.18 -8.81 -8.48
C TYR A 330 2.99 -8.66 -7.53
N LYS A 331 2.93 -9.49 -6.48
CA LYS A 331 1.90 -9.42 -5.45
C LYS A 331 2.56 -9.15 -4.11
N PHE A 332 2.08 -8.12 -3.41
CA PHE A 332 2.53 -7.82 -2.07
C PHE A 332 1.94 -8.82 -1.08
N GLU A 333 2.78 -9.28 -0.16
CA GLU A 333 2.34 -10.05 1.00
C GLU A 333 1.65 -9.10 1.98
N THR A 334 0.32 -9.06 1.90
CA THR A 334 -0.55 -8.35 2.83
C THR A 334 -1.53 -9.34 3.46
N GLU A 335 -1.75 -9.19 4.77
CA GLU A 335 -2.79 -9.94 5.49
C GLU A 335 -4.20 -9.39 5.22
N TYR A 336 -4.31 -8.25 4.52
CA TYR A 336 -5.55 -7.52 4.27
C TYR A 336 -5.85 -7.44 2.77
N PHE A 337 -7.13 -7.61 2.44
CA PHE A 337 -7.65 -7.72 1.07
C PHE A 337 -7.82 -6.39 0.33
N VAL A 338 -7.49 -5.22 0.92
CA VAL A 338 -7.91 -3.93 0.35
C VAL A 338 -6.77 -2.90 0.31
N GLY A 339 -6.50 -2.38 -0.89
CA GLY A 339 -5.98 -1.02 -1.12
C GLY A 339 -4.61 -0.68 -0.53
N THR A 340 -3.64 -1.59 -0.56
CA THR A 340 -2.32 -1.30 0.01
C THR A 340 -1.55 -0.30 -0.84
N ILE A 341 -1.60 -0.43 -2.17
CA ILE A 341 -0.84 0.42 -3.08
C ILE A 341 -1.69 1.61 -3.51
N THR A 342 -1.16 2.80 -3.32
CA THR A 342 -1.84 4.07 -3.64
C THR A 342 -1.18 4.81 -4.79
N SER A 343 0.10 4.59 -5.02
CA SER A 343 0.85 5.29 -6.05
C SER A 343 2.06 4.47 -6.50
N LEU A 344 2.50 4.73 -7.72
CA LEU A 344 3.77 4.25 -8.25
C LEU A 344 4.42 5.32 -9.12
N CYS A 345 5.74 5.30 -9.21
CA CYS A 345 6.52 6.06 -10.17
C CYS A 345 7.67 5.20 -10.71
N CYS A 346 8.31 5.65 -11.78
CA CYS A 346 9.48 4.99 -12.35
C CYS A 346 10.66 5.95 -12.32
N ASP A 347 11.86 5.44 -12.11
CA ASP A 347 13.09 6.23 -12.23
C ASP A 347 13.71 6.11 -13.63
N GLU A 348 14.84 6.80 -13.82
CA GLU A 348 15.60 6.79 -15.08
C GLU A 348 16.21 5.42 -15.43
N TYR A 349 16.23 4.47 -14.50
CA TYR A 349 16.82 3.14 -14.64
C TYR A 349 15.79 2.02 -14.83
N ASN A 350 14.50 2.36 -15.02
CA ASN A 350 13.38 1.41 -15.05
C ASN A 350 13.09 0.68 -13.73
N ASN A 351 13.58 1.20 -12.60
CA ASN A 351 13.08 0.72 -11.32
C ASN A 351 11.67 1.25 -11.10
N ILE A 352 10.84 0.41 -10.49
CA ILE A 352 9.45 0.72 -10.19
C ILE A 352 9.38 1.00 -8.70
N ILE A 353 9.02 2.22 -8.34
CA ILE A 353 8.91 2.68 -6.96
C ILE A 353 7.43 2.68 -6.59
N VAL A 354 7.09 1.99 -5.51
CA VAL A 354 5.70 1.71 -5.12
C VAL A 354 5.46 2.23 -3.71
N GLY A 355 4.36 2.95 -3.51
CA GLY A 355 3.92 3.42 -2.21
C GLY A 355 2.92 2.46 -1.59
N ASP A 356 3.31 1.78 -0.51
CA ASP A 356 2.45 0.94 0.30
C ASP A 356 1.87 1.77 1.45
N SER A 357 0.67 2.27 1.25
CA SER A 357 -0.06 3.09 2.22
C SER A 357 -0.50 2.33 3.47
N TYR A 358 -0.60 1.00 3.38
CA TYR A 358 -1.00 0.16 4.50
C TYR A 358 0.18 -0.08 5.43
N LYS A 359 1.36 -0.39 4.87
CA LYS A 359 2.59 -0.58 5.66
C LYS A 359 3.34 0.72 5.96
N ASN A 360 2.90 1.84 5.39
CA ASN A 360 3.63 3.11 5.43
C ASN A 360 5.07 2.95 4.92
N GLU A 361 5.23 2.26 3.79
CA GLU A 361 6.53 1.97 3.19
C GLU A 361 6.60 2.46 1.74
N ILE A 362 7.80 2.84 1.31
CA ILE A 362 8.14 2.97 -0.10
C ILE A 362 9.07 1.82 -0.45
N VAL A 363 8.72 1.07 -1.49
CA VAL A 363 9.44 -0.14 -1.91
C VAL A 363 9.84 -0.03 -3.37
N MET A 364 10.93 -0.68 -3.72
CA MET A 364 11.45 -0.71 -5.09
C MET A 364 11.32 -2.12 -5.65
N LEU A 365 10.81 -2.21 -6.88
CA LEU A 365 10.81 -3.40 -7.70
C LEU A 365 11.72 -3.18 -8.91
N SER A 366 12.37 -4.24 -9.39
CA SER A 366 13.06 -4.21 -10.67
C SER A 366 12.06 -4.27 -11.82
N ILE A 367 12.52 -3.95 -13.03
CA ILE A 367 11.72 -4.06 -14.25
C ILE A 367 11.21 -5.49 -14.54
N ASP A 368 11.83 -6.51 -13.93
CA ASP A 368 11.40 -7.91 -14.01
C ASP A 368 10.41 -8.30 -12.90
N GLY A 369 9.94 -7.33 -12.12
CA GLY A 369 8.96 -7.53 -11.05
C GLY A 369 9.54 -8.17 -9.79
N LYS A 370 10.86 -8.16 -9.58
CA LYS A 370 11.47 -8.66 -8.34
C LYS A 370 11.57 -7.52 -7.32
N ARG A 371 11.22 -7.78 -6.06
CA ARG A 371 11.45 -6.81 -4.98
C ARG A 371 12.95 -6.60 -4.80
N VAL A 372 13.40 -5.37 -4.97
CA VAL A 372 14.79 -4.95 -4.74
C VAL A 372 15.00 -4.66 -3.26
N GLY A 373 14.06 -3.91 -2.65
CA GLY A 373 14.14 -3.56 -1.23
C GLY A 373 13.09 -2.56 -0.79
N THR A 374 13.14 -2.19 0.48
CA THR A 374 12.38 -1.06 1.06
C THR A 374 13.28 0.16 1.08
N LEU A 375 12.82 1.27 0.48
CA LEU A 375 13.55 2.54 0.41
C LEU A 375 13.31 3.39 1.65
N LEU A 376 12.06 3.49 2.08
CA LEU A 376 11.62 4.34 3.20
C LEU A 376 10.52 3.62 3.98
N THR A 377 10.46 3.89 5.27
CA THR A 377 9.53 3.28 6.23
C THR A 377 8.85 4.35 7.09
N GLU A 378 7.91 3.93 7.94
CA GLU A 378 7.31 4.79 8.95
C GLU A 378 8.37 5.45 9.88
N GLN A 379 9.49 4.77 10.15
CA GLN A 379 10.59 5.33 10.95
C GLN A 379 11.25 6.54 10.28
N ASP A 380 11.21 6.61 8.96
CA ASP A 380 11.72 7.72 8.16
C ASP A 380 10.68 8.85 8.02
N GLY A 381 9.52 8.67 8.68
CA GLY A 381 8.42 9.62 8.67
C GLY A 381 7.41 9.40 7.56
N ILE A 382 7.44 8.27 6.86
CA ILE A 382 6.42 7.89 5.89
C ILE A 382 5.09 7.63 6.62
N CYS A 383 4.01 8.26 6.14
CA CYS A 383 2.67 8.00 6.64
C CYS A 383 1.69 8.07 5.48
N LYS A 384 1.08 6.93 5.12
CA LYS A 384 0.10 6.82 4.03
C LYS A 384 0.55 7.59 2.78
N PRO A 385 1.62 7.15 2.08
CA PRO A 385 1.93 7.68 0.75
C PRO A 385 0.67 7.63 -0.12
N LEU A 386 0.35 8.73 -0.79
CA LEU A 386 -0.84 8.89 -1.63
C LEU A 386 -0.48 9.16 -3.08
N SER A 387 0.61 9.91 -3.31
CA SER A 387 1.14 10.18 -4.64
C SER A 387 2.66 10.24 -4.59
N MET A 388 3.29 9.94 -5.72
CA MET A 388 4.74 10.03 -5.85
C MET A 388 5.13 10.44 -7.25
N ASP A 389 6.27 11.11 -7.35
CA ASP A 389 6.93 11.34 -8.62
C ASP A 389 8.46 11.47 -8.45
N VAL A 390 9.21 11.19 -9.51
CA VAL A 390 10.67 11.34 -9.54
C VAL A 390 11.02 12.50 -10.45
N ASP A 391 11.72 13.51 -9.91
CA ASP A 391 12.15 14.63 -10.74
C ASP A 391 13.42 14.34 -11.54
N GLY A 392 13.77 15.24 -12.46
CA GLY A 392 14.96 15.10 -13.31
C GLY A 392 16.30 15.12 -12.56
N LYS A 393 16.31 15.33 -11.24
CA LYS A 393 17.52 15.22 -10.39
C LYS A 393 17.57 13.89 -9.63
N GLY A 394 16.59 13.00 -9.82
CA GLY A 394 16.47 11.74 -9.09
C GLY A 394 15.98 11.94 -7.65
N ARG A 395 15.27 13.04 -7.35
CA ARG A 395 14.60 13.23 -6.06
C ARG A 395 13.21 12.62 -6.13
N LEU A 396 12.86 11.86 -5.10
CA LEU A 396 11.53 11.29 -4.92
C LEU A 396 10.66 12.27 -4.15
N TRP A 397 9.58 12.71 -4.77
CA TRP A 397 8.54 13.49 -4.13
C TRP A 397 7.45 12.53 -3.66
N ILE A 398 7.01 12.67 -2.42
CA ILE A 398 6.06 11.78 -1.78
C ILE A 398 4.96 12.63 -1.17
N GLY A 399 3.80 12.62 -1.82
CA GLY A 399 2.57 13.18 -1.28
C GLY A 399 2.00 12.24 -0.25
N GLN A 400 1.66 12.76 0.92
CA GLN A 400 1.11 12.01 2.03
C GLN A 400 -0.17 12.68 2.50
N LYS A 401 -0.88 11.97 3.38
CA LYS A 401 -1.94 12.61 4.14
C LYS A 401 -1.33 13.72 5.00
N GLU A 402 -1.77 14.96 4.78
CA GLU A 402 -1.42 16.18 5.53
C GLU A 402 -0.01 16.79 5.30
N ASN A 403 0.87 16.15 4.51
CA ASN A 403 2.14 16.77 4.13
C ASN A 403 2.73 16.20 2.83
N VAL A 404 3.83 16.81 2.40
CA VAL A 404 4.69 16.32 1.31
C VAL A 404 6.10 16.13 1.86
N LEU A 405 6.70 14.97 1.59
CA LEU A 405 8.10 14.70 1.84
C LEU A 405 8.88 14.73 0.54
N ILE A 406 10.07 15.32 0.56
CA ILE A 406 11.03 15.17 -0.52
C ILE A 406 12.17 14.30 -0.01
N ALA A 407 12.45 13.22 -0.71
CA ALA A 407 13.59 12.35 -0.49
C ALA A 407 14.58 12.45 -1.66
N SER A 408 15.85 12.13 -1.41
CA SER A 408 16.92 12.23 -2.41
C SER A 408 17.72 10.95 -2.55
N ASN A 409 18.54 10.92 -3.61
CA ASN A 409 19.51 9.88 -3.92
C ASN A 409 18.89 8.54 -4.34
N LEU A 410 18.01 8.55 -5.34
CA LEU A 410 17.57 7.32 -6.03
C LEU A 410 18.56 6.81 -7.09
N LYS A 411 19.75 7.42 -7.22
CA LYS A 411 20.74 7.11 -8.25
C LYS A 411 21.68 6.00 -7.87
#